data_AF-D4LCU4-F1
#
_entry.id   AF-D4LCU4-F1
#
_cell.length_a   1.000
_cell.length_b   1.000
_cell.length_c   1.000
_cell.angle_alpha   90.00
_cell.angle_beta   90.00
_cell.angle_gamma   90.00
#
_symmetry.space_group_name_H-M   'P 1'
#
loop_
_entity.id
_entity.type
_entity.pdbx_description
1 polymer ?
#
loop_
_entity_poly.entity_id
_entity_poly.type
_entity_poly.pdbx_seq_one_letter_code
_entity_poly.pdbx_strand_id
1 'polypeptide(L)'
;MRILTIVAAFAACFTLLPAAVLLTGREASAESTPRQPDSSEASGTEPIQPTASLEDYRVLDITTGSVEAVSVRDYVIGAVCAEMPATFEPEALKAQAVAAHTYAERQRRSEAQSPTAELSGADFSNDSRHYQAFYTLDQIKGFYGDSFDVYYPKVEAAVDAVLEEILCYQDAPIIAAFHSLSTGVTEDAAQVWGSAIPYLVPVDSPADCDAPKYREEVTLTADVVKEKLLTAVPELKLSDQPGDWFGEAKRTDFGTVCTMQVGDQSLGGQTLRGAFGLRSAAFTLFLEGDSFTFVTKGYGHCVGMSQYGANAMAAEGSSYADILAHYYPGTELKDCRA
;
A
#
# COMPACT_ATOMS: atom_id res chain seq x y z
N MET A 1 72.02 -9.25 -18.91
CA MET A 1 71.81 -7.79 -19.04
C MET A 1 70.35 -7.62 -19.49
N ARG A 2 69.34 -7.73 -18.61
CA ARG A 2 68.73 -6.66 -17.78
C ARG A 2 68.36 -5.44 -18.63
N ILE A 3 67.08 -5.20 -18.95
CA ILE A 3 66.13 -4.19 -18.38
C ILE A 3 65.05 -3.98 -19.48
N LEU A 4 63.73 -3.81 -19.32
CA LEU A 4 62.80 -3.67 -18.19
C LEU A 4 61.36 -3.99 -18.68
N THR A 5 60.58 -4.52 -17.75
CA THR A 5 59.14 -4.77 -17.65
C THR A 5 58.29 -3.49 -17.74
N ILE A 6 57.05 -3.55 -18.27
CA ILE A 6 55.83 -3.02 -17.61
C ILE A 6 54.62 -3.91 -17.98
N VAL A 7 54.09 -4.61 -16.97
CA VAL A 7 52.79 -5.27 -16.91
C VAL A 7 51.93 -4.41 -15.98
N ALA A 8 50.75 -3.99 -16.42
CA ALA A 8 49.78 -3.32 -15.55
C ALA A 8 48.79 -4.36 -15.02
N ALA A 9 49.10 -4.91 -13.85
CA ALA A 9 48.16 -5.65 -13.01
C ALA A 9 47.48 -4.64 -12.08
N PHE A 10 46.14 -4.56 -12.13
CA PHE A 10 45.38 -3.82 -11.12
C PHE A 10 45.37 -4.63 -9.83
N ALA A 11 46.12 -4.15 -8.85
CA ALA A 11 46.21 -4.72 -7.52
C ALA A 11 44.94 -4.42 -6.72
N ALA A 12 44.33 -5.49 -6.21
CA ALA A 12 43.38 -5.43 -5.11
C ALA A 12 44.12 -4.97 -3.85
N CYS A 13 43.79 -3.77 -3.35
CA CYS A 13 44.25 -3.30 -2.05
C CYS A 13 43.12 -3.45 -1.05
N PHE A 14 43.21 -4.50 -0.24
CA PHE A 14 42.46 -4.64 1.01
C PHE A 14 42.90 -3.53 1.97
N THR A 15 42.01 -2.60 2.27
CA THR A 15 42.12 -1.76 3.47
C THR A 15 40.96 -2.08 4.39
N LEU A 16 41.29 -2.73 5.50
CA LEU A 16 40.43 -2.94 6.66
C LEU A 16 40.03 -1.58 7.24
N LEU A 17 38.73 -1.29 7.23
CA LEU A 17 38.10 -0.23 8.02
C LEU A 17 36.89 -0.83 8.76
N PRO A 18 36.58 -0.30 9.96
CA PRO A 18 35.93 -1.03 11.03
C PRO A 18 34.46 -1.29 10.81
N ALA A 19 34.03 -2.45 11.30
CA ALA A 19 32.64 -2.86 11.43
C ALA A 19 31.86 -1.90 12.35
N ALA A 20 31.01 -1.07 11.76
CA ALA A 20 29.78 -0.56 12.36
C ALA A 20 28.99 0.21 11.30
N VAL A 21 27.86 -0.38 10.91
CA VAL A 21 26.61 0.16 10.35
C VAL A 21 26.14 -0.86 9.32
N LEU A 22 25.48 -1.92 9.83
CA LEU A 22 24.68 -2.81 9.01
C LEU A 22 23.58 -1.98 8.37
N LEU A 23 23.61 -1.88 7.04
CA LEU A 23 22.43 -1.51 6.25
C LEU A 23 21.34 -2.52 6.54
N THR A 24 20.31 -2.10 7.28
CA THR A 24 19.02 -2.76 7.28
C THR A 24 18.18 -2.10 6.19
N GLY A 25 18.19 -2.71 5.00
CA GLY A 25 17.15 -2.48 4.01
C GLY A 25 15.85 -3.03 4.57
N ARG A 26 15.02 -2.13 5.13
CA ARG A 26 13.72 -2.45 5.70
C ARG A 26 12.68 -1.70 4.87
N GLU A 27 12.22 -2.32 3.79
CA GLU A 27 11.01 -1.91 3.09
C GLU A 27 9.83 -2.19 4.03
N ALA A 28 9.30 -1.13 4.62
CA ALA A 28 8.11 -1.17 5.45
C ALA A 28 6.89 -0.94 4.54
N SER A 29 6.33 -2.01 3.99
CA SER A 29 4.93 -2.03 3.56
C SER A 29 4.17 -2.68 4.70
N ALA A 30 3.44 -1.86 5.45
CA ALA A 30 2.62 -2.36 6.52
C ALA A 30 1.17 -2.02 6.15
N GLU A 31 0.39 -3.08 5.94
CA GLU A 31 -0.93 -3.06 5.31
C GLU A 31 -1.94 -3.37 6.43
N SER A 32 -2.82 -2.42 6.73
CA SER A 32 -3.86 -2.58 7.76
C SER A 32 -5.09 -3.28 7.16
N THR A 33 -5.58 -4.31 7.87
CA THR A 33 -6.83 -4.99 7.53
C THR A 33 -8.01 -4.20 8.13
N PRO A 34 -9.10 -3.90 7.38
CA PRO A 34 -10.23 -3.16 7.94
C PRO A 34 -10.97 -3.96 9.02
N ARG A 35 -11.36 -3.30 10.11
CA ARG A 35 -12.24 -3.86 11.15
C ARG A 35 -13.71 -3.79 10.68
N GLN A 36 -14.46 -4.87 10.89
CA GLN A 36 -15.90 -4.97 10.52
C GLN A 36 -16.79 -3.96 11.28
N PRO A 37 -17.83 -3.39 10.64
CA PRO A 37 -18.76 -2.48 11.29
C PRO A 37 -19.98 -3.19 11.90
N ASP A 38 -20.42 -2.73 13.07
CA ASP A 38 -21.71 -3.03 13.69
C ASP A 38 -22.73 -1.92 13.39
N SER A 39 -23.97 -2.31 13.14
CA SER A 39 -25.07 -1.45 12.69
C SER A 39 -25.87 -0.83 13.84
N SER A 40 -26.06 0.50 13.85
CA SER A 40 -27.37 1.13 14.17
C SER A 40 -27.37 2.65 13.92
N GLU A 41 -28.48 3.13 13.37
CA GLU A 41 -28.78 4.51 12.95
C GLU A 41 -29.24 5.41 14.11
N ALA A 42 -29.01 6.74 14.03
CA ALA A 42 -30.07 7.75 13.81
C ALA A 42 -29.70 9.20 14.26
N SER A 43 -29.74 10.10 13.27
CA SER A 43 -30.35 11.45 13.20
C SER A 43 -30.05 12.57 14.23
N GLY A 44 -29.60 13.71 13.70
CA GLY A 44 -29.76 15.06 14.27
C GLY A 44 -29.08 16.12 13.43
N THR A 45 -29.83 16.89 12.64
CA THR A 45 -29.34 17.98 11.77
C THR A 45 -29.51 19.34 12.47
N GLU A 46 -28.41 20.09 12.59
CA GLU A 46 -28.44 21.55 12.72
C GLU A 46 -27.61 22.20 11.60
N PRO A 47 -27.98 23.39 11.11
CA PRO A 47 -27.39 23.98 9.91
C PRO A 47 -26.08 24.71 10.25
N ILE A 48 -24.98 24.30 9.61
CA ILE A 48 -23.65 24.89 9.77
C ILE A 48 -23.55 26.15 8.89
N GLN A 49 -23.17 27.28 9.50
CA GLN A 49 -22.83 28.52 8.79
C GLN A 49 -21.46 28.39 8.10
N PRO A 50 -21.26 28.96 6.90
CA PRO A 50 -20.04 28.78 6.13
C PRO A 50 -18.90 29.68 6.65
N THR A 51 -18.06 29.10 7.49
CA THR A 51 -16.65 29.48 7.71
C THR A 51 -15.93 28.17 8.02
N ALA A 52 -14.85 27.77 7.36
CA ALA A 52 -13.51 28.09 7.82
C ALA A 52 -12.50 27.17 7.09
N SER A 53 -11.22 27.52 7.18
CA SER A 53 -10.08 26.65 6.85
C SER A 53 -10.25 25.22 7.37
N LEU A 54 -9.68 24.23 6.67
CA LEU A 54 -9.66 22.83 7.11
C LEU A 54 -8.99 22.72 8.49
N GLU A 55 -9.63 22.01 9.42
CA GLU A 55 -9.08 21.74 10.74
C GLU A 55 -7.93 20.72 10.65
N ASP A 56 -6.83 21.00 11.35
CA ASP A 56 -5.67 20.11 11.44
C ASP A 56 -6.03 18.74 12.00
N TYR A 57 -5.37 17.69 11.50
CA TYR A 57 -5.44 16.36 12.09
C TYR A 57 -4.63 16.30 13.38
N ARG A 58 -5.15 15.55 14.35
CA ARG A 58 -4.43 15.20 15.57
C ARG A 58 -3.75 13.86 15.35
N VAL A 59 -2.42 13.84 15.28
CA VAL A 59 -1.65 12.64 14.97
C VAL A 59 -0.81 12.23 16.17
N LEU A 60 -0.95 10.99 16.64
CA LEU A 60 -0.06 10.41 17.65
C LEU A 60 1.27 10.01 17.00
N ASP A 61 2.38 10.60 17.46
CA ASP A 61 3.71 10.07 17.19
C ASP A 61 4.05 8.94 18.17
N ILE A 62 4.12 7.71 17.67
CA ILE A 62 4.41 6.53 18.49
C ILE A 62 5.85 6.51 19.03
N THR A 63 6.74 7.34 18.50
CA THR A 63 8.14 7.41 18.92
C THR A 63 8.30 8.26 20.18
N THR A 64 7.57 9.37 20.26
CA THR A 64 7.62 10.33 21.37
C THR A 64 6.47 10.15 22.35
N GLY A 65 5.35 9.56 21.90
CA GLY A 65 4.08 9.49 22.62
C GLY A 65 3.29 10.80 22.63
N SER A 66 3.69 11.81 21.84
CA SER A 66 2.98 13.09 21.73
C SER A 66 1.89 13.06 20.67
N VAL A 67 0.80 13.79 20.93
CA VAL A 67 -0.22 14.10 19.90
C VAL A 67 0.09 15.47 19.32
N GLU A 68 0.26 15.52 18.00
CA GLU A 68 0.68 16.71 17.26
C GLU A 68 -0.41 17.14 16.28
N ALA A 69 -0.53 18.44 16.06
CA ALA A 69 -1.40 18.99 15.03
C ALA A 69 -0.66 18.98 13.69
N VAL A 70 -1.26 18.35 12.68
CA VAL A 70 -0.73 18.28 11.31
C VAL A 70 -1.79 18.85 10.38
N SER A 71 -1.42 19.86 9.59
CA SER A 71 -2.37 20.44 8.63
C SER A 71 -2.82 19.39 7.62
N VAL A 72 -4.09 19.46 7.18
CA VAL A 72 -4.62 18.54 6.17
C VAL A 72 -3.74 18.56 4.91
N ARG A 73 -3.29 19.76 4.51
CA ARG A 73 -2.39 19.95 3.37
C ARG A 73 -1.08 19.18 3.52
N ASP A 74 -0.39 19.34 4.65
CA ASP A 74 0.90 18.70 4.87
C ASP A 74 0.76 17.18 5.00
N TYR A 75 -0.31 16.71 5.65
CA TYR A 75 -0.62 15.29 5.71
C TYR A 75 -0.82 14.70 4.31
N VAL A 76 -1.66 15.31 3.48
CA VAL A 76 -1.98 14.79 2.14
C VAL A 76 -0.76 14.84 1.22
N ILE A 77 0.05 15.91 1.26
CA ILE A 77 1.34 15.96 0.53
C ILE A 77 2.26 14.83 1.01
N GLY A 78 2.42 14.67 2.32
CA GLY A 78 3.22 13.62 2.93
C GLY A 78 2.77 12.22 2.53
N ALA A 79 1.46 11.97 2.49
CA ALA A 79 0.88 10.70 2.09
C ALA A 79 1.11 10.41 0.60
N VAL A 80 0.88 11.40 -0.29
CA VAL A 80 1.15 11.22 -1.73
C VAL A 80 2.63 10.95 -1.98
N CYS A 81 3.54 11.64 -1.29
CA CYS A 81 4.98 11.41 -1.42
C CYS A 81 5.42 10.03 -0.92
N ALA A 82 4.75 9.48 0.09
CA ALA A 82 5.02 8.16 0.64
C ALA A 82 4.46 7.02 -0.23
N GLU A 83 3.35 7.27 -0.93
CA GLU A 83 2.58 6.22 -1.61
C GLU A 83 2.76 6.17 -3.13
N MET A 84 2.93 7.32 -3.79
CA MET A 84 2.96 7.40 -5.26
C MET A 84 4.25 8.06 -5.78
N PRO A 85 4.91 7.48 -6.79
CA PRO A 85 6.09 8.12 -7.38
C PRO A 85 5.74 9.49 -7.97
N ALA A 86 6.48 10.53 -7.58
CA ALA A 86 6.27 11.90 -8.08
C ALA A 86 6.48 12.04 -9.61
N THR A 87 7.11 11.04 -10.25
CA THR A 87 7.23 10.97 -11.71
C THR A 87 5.90 10.69 -12.40
N PHE A 88 4.89 10.17 -11.70
CA PHE A 88 3.58 9.85 -12.25
C PHE A 88 2.82 11.10 -12.73
N GLU A 89 1.87 10.91 -13.62
CA GLU A 89 1.11 11.98 -14.24
C GLU A 89 0.35 12.83 -13.21
N PRO A 90 0.21 14.15 -13.43
CA PRO A 90 -0.46 15.04 -12.47
C PRO A 90 -1.89 14.60 -12.08
N GLU A 91 -2.67 14.07 -13.02
CA GLU A 91 -4.03 13.59 -12.75
C GLU A 91 -4.05 12.32 -11.88
N ALA A 92 -3.03 11.46 -11.99
CA ALA A 92 -2.87 10.32 -11.09
C ALA A 92 -2.47 10.76 -9.67
N LEU A 93 -1.59 11.76 -9.56
CA LEU A 93 -1.22 12.35 -8.26
C LEU A 93 -2.42 13.00 -7.57
N LYS A 94 -3.29 13.68 -8.32
CA LYS A 94 -4.56 14.23 -7.81
C LYS A 94 -5.50 13.13 -7.33
N ALA A 95 -5.67 12.05 -8.10
CA ALA A 95 -6.49 10.91 -7.68
C ALA A 95 -5.97 10.28 -6.37
N GLN A 96 -4.65 10.12 -6.24
CA GLN A 96 -4.02 9.67 -4.99
C GLN A 96 -4.22 10.64 -3.83
N ALA A 97 -4.16 11.96 -4.09
CA ALA A 97 -4.39 12.98 -3.09
C ALA A 97 -5.82 12.89 -2.52
N VAL A 98 -6.83 12.78 -3.38
CA VAL A 98 -8.23 12.60 -2.95
C VAL A 98 -8.39 11.29 -2.17
N ALA A 99 -7.78 10.19 -2.61
CA ALA A 99 -7.85 8.90 -1.91
C ALA A 99 -7.22 8.99 -0.50
N ALA A 100 -6.03 9.60 -0.37
CA ALA A 100 -5.36 9.79 0.92
C ALA A 100 -6.14 10.74 1.85
N HIS A 101 -6.70 11.82 1.32
CA HIS A 101 -7.53 12.73 2.09
C HIS A 101 -8.81 12.04 2.58
N THR A 102 -9.48 11.28 1.70
CA THR A 102 -10.68 10.50 2.04
C THR A 102 -10.39 9.48 3.14
N TYR A 103 -9.23 8.82 3.09
CA TYR A 103 -8.79 7.91 4.13
C TYR A 103 -8.66 8.63 5.48
N ALA A 104 -7.91 9.73 5.55
CA ALA A 104 -7.72 10.47 6.80
C ALA A 104 -9.04 11.00 7.37
N GLU A 105 -9.92 11.49 6.51
CA GLU A 105 -11.24 11.95 6.91
C GLU A 105 -12.09 10.83 7.50
N ARG A 106 -12.05 9.65 6.87
CA ARG A 106 -12.72 8.46 7.38
C ARG A 106 -12.18 8.07 8.76
N GLN A 107 -10.86 8.09 8.96
CA GLN A 107 -10.25 7.76 10.25
C GLN A 107 -10.67 8.75 11.34
N ARG A 108 -10.57 10.05 11.07
CA ARG A 108 -11.03 11.11 11.99
C ARG A 108 -12.50 10.93 12.38
N ARG A 109 -13.39 10.71 11.42
CA ARG A 109 -14.83 10.50 11.70
C ARG A 109 -15.09 9.24 12.52
N SER A 110 -14.40 8.15 12.19
CA SER A 110 -14.52 6.88 12.93
C SER A 110 -14.06 7.05 14.37
N GLU A 111 -12.92 7.70 14.59
CA GLU A 111 -12.33 7.91 15.91
C GLU A 111 -13.18 8.88 16.76
N ALA A 112 -13.74 9.92 16.15
CA ALA A 112 -14.68 10.82 16.83
C ALA A 112 -15.97 10.11 17.31
N GLN A 113 -16.43 9.10 16.57
CA GLN A 113 -17.61 8.30 16.93
C GLN A 113 -17.29 7.22 17.96
N SER A 114 -16.12 6.60 17.86
CA SER A 114 -15.71 5.49 18.73
C SER A 114 -14.23 5.64 19.12
N PRO A 115 -13.92 6.44 20.16
CA PRO A 115 -12.54 6.71 20.55
C PRO A 115 -11.76 5.47 21.00
N THR A 116 -10.52 5.39 20.55
CA THR A 116 -9.52 4.38 20.85
C THR A 116 -8.60 4.90 21.96
N ALA A 117 -8.54 4.20 23.08
CA ALA A 117 -7.76 4.64 24.24
C ALA A 117 -6.26 4.81 23.92
N GLU A 118 -5.71 3.92 23.09
CA GLU A 118 -4.31 3.89 22.68
C GLU A 118 -3.91 5.12 21.85
N LEU A 119 -4.85 5.77 21.17
CA LEU A 119 -4.59 6.97 20.39
C LEU A 119 -4.46 8.24 21.23
N SER A 120 -4.74 8.17 22.54
CA SER A 120 -4.57 9.31 23.46
C SER A 120 -5.29 10.59 22.99
N GLY A 121 -6.44 10.43 22.33
CA GLY A 121 -7.23 11.52 21.77
C GLY A 121 -6.67 12.12 20.47
N ALA A 122 -5.86 11.36 19.73
CA ALA A 122 -5.51 11.60 18.33
C ALA A 122 -6.56 10.99 17.39
N ASP A 123 -6.64 11.48 16.16
CA ASP A 123 -7.48 10.92 15.09
C ASP A 123 -6.91 9.60 14.55
N PHE A 124 -5.58 9.51 14.49
CA PHE A 124 -4.79 8.35 14.07
C PHE A 124 -3.33 8.50 14.52
N SER A 125 -2.46 7.52 14.22
CA SER A 125 -1.03 7.59 14.53
C SER A 125 -0.15 7.49 13.28
N ASN A 126 1.13 7.84 13.43
CA ASN A 126 2.15 7.63 12.40
C ASN A 126 2.66 6.16 12.33
N ASP A 127 1.98 5.21 12.98
CA ASP A 127 2.30 3.79 12.88
C ASP A 127 1.84 3.22 11.55
N SER A 128 2.75 3.12 10.58
CA SER A 128 2.42 2.60 9.25
C SER A 128 1.88 1.16 9.26
N ARG A 129 2.04 0.42 10.37
CA ARG A 129 1.45 -0.93 10.53
C ARG A 129 -0.06 -0.92 10.70
N HIS A 130 -0.62 0.22 11.09
CA HIS A 130 -2.04 0.36 11.38
C HIS A 130 -2.68 1.45 10.51
N TYR A 131 -1.92 2.48 10.12
CA TYR A 131 -2.42 3.62 9.38
C TYR A 131 -1.62 3.89 8.11
N GLN A 132 -2.22 4.61 7.16
CA GLN A 132 -1.53 5.06 5.95
C GLN A 132 -0.26 5.85 6.30
N ALA A 133 0.83 5.57 5.59
CA ALA A 133 2.08 6.27 5.78
C ALA A 133 1.98 7.71 5.26
N PHE A 134 2.63 8.64 5.95
CA PHE A 134 2.88 9.98 5.44
C PHE A 134 4.28 10.43 5.88
N TYR A 135 4.92 11.24 5.03
CA TYR A 135 6.22 11.82 5.35
C TYR A 135 6.08 13.26 5.85
N THR A 136 6.85 13.63 6.86
CA THR A 136 7.09 15.03 7.21
C THR A 136 7.92 15.72 6.14
N LEU A 137 7.90 17.06 6.09
CA LEU A 137 8.69 17.81 5.11
C LEU A 137 10.18 17.43 5.12
N ASP A 138 10.76 17.21 6.30
CA ASP A 138 12.17 16.81 6.42
C ASP A 138 12.42 15.38 5.92
N GLN A 139 11.46 14.47 6.12
CA GLN A 139 11.50 13.13 5.53
C GLN A 139 11.38 13.20 4.00
N ILE A 140 10.51 14.05 3.45
CA ILE A 140 10.38 14.23 1.99
C ILE A 140 11.67 14.81 1.40
N LYS A 141 12.28 15.81 2.03
CA LYS A 141 13.58 16.36 1.62
C LYS A 141 14.67 15.28 1.64
N GLY A 142 14.73 14.48 2.69
CA GLY A 142 15.67 13.36 2.78
C GLY A 142 15.42 12.29 1.73
N PHE A 143 14.15 11.99 1.44
CA PHE A 143 13.74 10.97 0.48
C PHE A 143 14.05 11.37 -0.97
N TYR A 144 13.72 12.60 -1.37
CA TYR A 144 13.99 13.08 -2.74
C TYR A 144 15.41 13.58 -2.96
N GLY A 145 16.13 13.98 -1.90
CA GLY A 145 17.49 14.51 -2.00
C GLY A 145 17.59 15.63 -3.04
N ASP A 146 18.52 15.49 -3.99
CA ASP A 146 18.75 16.47 -5.06
C ASP A 146 17.55 16.69 -5.98
N SER A 147 16.57 15.78 -5.99
CA SER A 147 15.34 15.91 -6.80
C SER A 147 14.20 16.61 -6.05
N PHE A 148 14.38 17.03 -4.79
CA PHE A 148 13.35 17.65 -3.98
C PHE A 148 12.71 18.86 -4.67
N ASP A 149 13.52 19.78 -5.18
CA ASP A 149 13.06 21.02 -5.84
C ASP A 149 12.30 20.77 -7.16
N VAL A 150 12.33 19.54 -7.67
CA VAL A 150 11.60 19.13 -8.88
C VAL A 150 10.33 18.38 -8.51
N TYR A 151 10.43 17.42 -7.60
CA TYR A 151 9.33 16.51 -7.28
C TYR A 151 8.35 17.07 -6.27
N TYR A 152 8.83 17.76 -5.24
CA TYR A 152 7.95 18.30 -4.20
C TYR A 152 6.95 19.32 -4.77
N PRO A 153 7.34 20.33 -5.58
CA PRO A 153 6.37 21.30 -6.11
C PRO A 153 5.32 20.67 -7.03
N LYS A 154 5.65 19.58 -7.72
CA LYS A 154 4.69 18.85 -8.57
C LYS A 154 3.62 18.15 -7.73
N VAL A 155 4.03 17.47 -6.66
CA VAL A 155 3.09 16.81 -5.73
C VAL A 155 2.25 17.87 -5.00
N GLU A 156 2.90 18.93 -4.52
CA GLU A 156 2.24 20.05 -3.86
C GLU A 156 1.14 20.67 -4.74
N ALA A 157 1.45 20.97 -6.01
CA ALA A 157 0.47 21.53 -6.94
C ALA A 157 -0.69 20.57 -7.24
N ALA A 158 -0.45 19.26 -7.29
CA ALA A 158 -1.50 18.27 -7.46
C ALA A 158 -2.43 18.23 -6.23
N VAL A 159 -1.87 18.22 -5.02
CA VAL A 159 -2.63 18.23 -3.77
C VAL A 159 -3.45 19.50 -3.63
N ASP A 160 -2.84 20.68 -3.83
CA ASP A 160 -3.52 21.97 -3.71
C ASP A 160 -4.73 22.10 -4.63
N ALA A 161 -4.69 21.45 -5.80
CA ALA A 161 -5.77 21.50 -6.78
C ALA A 161 -7.04 20.75 -6.34
N VAL A 162 -6.92 19.80 -5.41
CA VAL A 162 -8.02 18.88 -5.00
C VAL A 162 -8.15 18.75 -3.48
N LEU A 163 -7.46 19.58 -2.70
CA LEU A 163 -7.37 19.47 -1.25
C LEU A 163 -8.73 19.54 -0.56
N GLU A 164 -9.69 20.22 -1.17
CA GLU A 164 -11.03 20.40 -0.61
C GLU A 164 -11.95 19.22 -0.92
N GLU A 165 -11.51 18.25 -1.74
CA GLU A 165 -12.33 17.14 -2.20
C GLU A 165 -12.01 15.83 -1.47
N ILE A 166 -13.07 15.09 -1.16
CA ILE A 166 -13.05 13.70 -0.70
C ILE A 166 -14.03 12.86 -1.52
N LEU A 167 -13.88 11.54 -1.47
CA LEU A 167 -14.73 10.60 -2.18
C LEU A 167 -15.74 9.96 -1.23
N CYS A 168 -17.02 10.08 -1.56
CA CYS A 168 -18.12 9.63 -0.72
C CYS A 168 -19.03 8.61 -1.41
N TYR A 169 -19.61 7.72 -0.62
CA TYR A 169 -20.71 6.85 -1.00
C TYR A 169 -21.81 7.02 0.05
N GLN A 170 -23.02 7.39 -0.37
CA GLN A 170 -24.14 7.67 0.54
C GLN A 170 -23.75 8.68 1.66
N ASP A 171 -23.14 9.81 1.25
CA ASP A 171 -22.69 10.90 2.14
C ASP A 171 -21.62 10.53 3.19
N ALA A 172 -21.09 9.31 3.15
CA ALA A 172 -19.99 8.87 4.01
C ALA A 172 -18.68 8.75 3.21
N PRO A 173 -17.52 9.18 3.77
CA PRO A 173 -16.21 8.94 3.17
C PRO A 173 -15.98 7.44 2.95
N ILE A 174 -15.55 7.08 1.75
CA ILE A 174 -15.37 5.68 1.38
C ILE A 174 -14.14 5.05 2.02
N ILE A 175 -14.04 3.72 1.94
CA ILE A 175 -12.77 3.01 2.06
C ILE A 175 -12.02 3.19 0.73
N ALA A 176 -11.18 4.22 0.65
CA ALA A 176 -10.41 4.57 -0.55
C ALA A 176 -9.14 3.72 -0.69
N ALA A 177 -9.31 2.40 -0.81
CA ALA A 177 -8.19 1.47 -0.90
C ALA A 177 -7.50 1.54 -2.27
N PHE A 178 -6.18 1.51 -2.27
CA PHE A 178 -5.37 1.57 -3.49
C PHE A 178 -4.17 0.62 -3.38
N HIS A 179 -3.60 0.26 -4.51
CA HIS A 179 -2.47 -0.66 -4.60
C HIS A 179 -1.59 -0.31 -5.79
N SER A 180 -0.38 -0.85 -5.86
CA SER A 180 0.57 -0.49 -6.91
C SER A 180 0.14 -0.99 -8.29
N LEU A 181 -0.12 -2.30 -8.42
CA LEU A 181 -0.42 -2.97 -9.69
C LEU A 181 -1.48 -4.04 -9.51
N SER A 182 -2.52 -4.03 -10.33
CA SER A 182 -3.49 -5.12 -10.39
C SER A 182 -2.96 -6.31 -11.21
N THR A 183 -3.76 -7.37 -11.37
CA THR A 183 -3.45 -8.46 -12.29
C THR A 183 -3.91 -8.20 -13.73
N GLY A 184 -4.40 -6.99 -14.02
CA GLY A 184 -5.09 -6.59 -15.26
C GLY A 184 -6.56 -6.23 -15.00
N VAL A 185 -7.10 -6.67 -13.86
CA VAL A 185 -8.41 -6.33 -13.30
C VAL A 185 -8.22 -6.21 -11.79
N THR A 186 -8.94 -5.29 -11.15
CA THR A 186 -8.93 -5.16 -9.69
C THR A 186 -9.76 -6.28 -9.04
N GLU A 187 -9.53 -6.50 -7.75
CA GLU A 187 -10.20 -7.55 -6.97
C GLU A 187 -11.44 -7.03 -6.25
N ASP A 188 -12.39 -7.94 -6.03
CA ASP A 188 -13.57 -7.72 -5.19
C ASP A 188 -13.17 -7.75 -3.71
N ALA A 189 -13.52 -6.69 -2.96
CA ALA A 189 -13.33 -6.65 -1.52
C ALA A 189 -13.97 -7.84 -0.78
N ALA A 190 -15.10 -8.37 -1.27
CA ALA A 190 -15.73 -9.55 -0.69
C ALA A 190 -14.84 -10.80 -0.78
N GLN A 191 -14.08 -10.94 -1.86
CA GLN A 191 -13.20 -12.09 -2.07
C GLN A 191 -11.89 -11.96 -1.30
N VAL A 192 -11.34 -10.74 -1.22
CA VAL A 192 -10.03 -10.50 -0.57
C VAL A 192 -10.16 -10.27 0.94
N TRP A 193 -11.22 -9.58 1.38
CA TRP A 193 -11.43 -9.18 2.78
C TRP A 193 -12.65 -9.83 3.43
N GLY A 194 -13.43 -10.63 2.70
CA GLY A 194 -14.57 -11.37 3.24
C GLY A 194 -15.84 -10.54 3.45
N SER A 195 -15.86 -9.26 3.06
CA SER A 195 -17.02 -8.38 3.17
C SER A 195 -17.23 -7.59 1.89
N ALA A 196 -18.46 -7.61 1.36
CA ALA A 196 -18.82 -6.85 0.18
C ALA A 196 -18.85 -5.36 0.49
N ILE A 197 -18.18 -4.57 -0.35
CA ILE A 197 -18.17 -3.11 -0.28
C ILE A 197 -18.62 -2.60 -1.66
N PRO A 198 -19.76 -1.89 -1.78
CA PRO A 198 -20.43 -1.63 -3.07
C PRO A 198 -19.56 -0.98 -4.16
N TYR A 199 -18.59 -0.17 -3.74
CA TYR A 199 -17.68 0.57 -4.62
C TYR A 199 -16.27 -0.04 -4.71
N LEU A 200 -16.01 -1.19 -4.10
CA LEU A 200 -14.74 -1.92 -4.21
C LEU A 200 -14.99 -3.26 -4.90
N VAL A 201 -15.35 -3.14 -6.17
CA VAL A 201 -15.69 -4.24 -7.07
C VAL A 201 -14.63 -4.34 -8.18
N PRO A 202 -14.56 -5.48 -8.88
CA PRO A 202 -13.63 -5.66 -9.98
C PRO A 202 -13.89 -4.65 -11.11
N VAL A 203 -12.83 -3.95 -11.53
CA VAL A 203 -12.81 -3.08 -12.71
C VAL A 203 -11.55 -3.32 -13.53
N ASP A 204 -11.66 -3.11 -14.85
CA ASP A 204 -10.56 -3.33 -15.77
C ASP A 204 -9.38 -2.40 -15.48
N SER A 205 -8.16 -2.93 -15.55
CA SER A 205 -6.92 -2.14 -15.42
C SER A 205 -5.82 -2.74 -16.30
N PRO A 206 -6.05 -2.87 -17.62
CA PRO A 206 -5.23 -3.68 -18.52
C PRO A 206 -3.80 -3.14 -18.67
N ALA A 207 -3.60 -1.83 -18.53
CA ALA A 207 -2.28 -1.20 -18.62
C ALA A 207 -1.31 -1.68 -17.53
N ASP A 208 -1.82 -2.23 -16.41
CA ASP A 208 -0.99 -2.82 -15.36
C ASP A 208 -0.17 -4.01 -15.86
N CYS A 209 -0.68 -4.75 -16.85
CA CYS A 209 0.01 -5.91 -17.43
C CYS A 209 1.32 -5.54 -18.14
N ASP A 210 1.44 -4.29 -18.60
CA ASP A 210 2.61 -3.77 -19.32
C ASP A 210 3.57 -3.00 -18.39
N ALA A 211 3.19 -2.80 -17.12
CA ALA A 211 3.99 -2.04 -16.18
C ALA A 211 5.28 -2.77 -15.78
N PRO A 212 6.35 -2.02 -15.45
CA PRO A 212 7.59 -2.62 -14.96
C PRO A 212 7.34 -3.50 -13.74
N LYS A 213 7.92 -4.70 -13.76
CA LYS A 213 7.83 -5.68 -12.67
C LYS A 213 6.39 -6.11 -12.34
N TYR A 214 5.50 -6.10 -13.34
CA TYR A 214 4.17 -6.74 -13.26
C TYR A 214 4.25 -8.21 -12.85
N ARG A 215 5.27 -8.94 -13.33
CA ARG A 215 5.56 -10.33 -12.96
C ARG A 215 6.91 -10.43 -12.27
N GLU A 216 6.94 -11.09 -11.12
CA GLU A 216 8.15 -11.26 -10.29
C GLU A 216 8.24 -12.67 -9.73
N GLU A 217 9.47 -13.14 -9.58
CA GLU A 217 9.78 -14.51 -9.14
C GLU A 217 10.59 -14.52 -7.85
N VAL A 218 10.13 -15.31 -6.87
CA VAL A 218 10.83 -15.55 -5.61
C VAL A 218 11.11 -17.03 -5.52
N THR A 219 12.39 -17.42 -5.49
CA THR A 219 12.81 -18.82 -5.34
C THR A 219 13.45 -19.04 -3.98
N LEU A 220 12.95 -20.03 -3.24
CA LEU A 220 13.36 -20.36 -1.88
C LEU A 220 13.63 -21.87 -1.77
N THR A 221 14.60 -22.25 -0.95
CA THR A 221 14.82 -23.67 -0.61
C THR A 221 13.72 -24.18 0.31
N ALA A 222 13.52 -25.50 0.38
CA ALA A 222 12.56 -26.10 1.30
C ALA A 222 12.80 -25.69 2.76
N ASP A 223 14.06 -25.65 3.21
CA ASP A 223 14.39 -25.20 4.57
C ASP A 223 13.91 -23.78 4.87
N VAL A 224 14.13 -22.84 3.94
CA VAL A 224 13.71 -21.44 4.09
C VAL A 224 12.18 -21.32 4.04
N VAL A 225 11.51 -22.09 3.19
CA VAL A 225 10.04 -22.14 3.15
C VAL A 225 9.48 -22.66 4.47
N LYS A 226 10.05 -23.75 5.01
CA LYS A 226 9.64 -24.31 6.30
C LYS A 226 9.82 -23.30 7.43
N GLU A 227 10.97 -22.64 7.50
CA GLU A 227 11.26 -21.61 8.51
C GLU A 227 10.22 -20.47 8.45
N LYS A 228 9.96 -19.93 7.25
CA LYS A 228 9.00 -18.85 7.04
C LYS A 228 7.57 -19.25 7.38
N LEU A 229 7.16 -20.46 7.01
CA LEU A 229 5.85 -21.01 7.36
C LEU A 229 5.67 -21.15 8.87
N LEU A 230 6.66 -21.73 9.57
CA LEU A 230 6.61 -21.92 11.02
C LEU A 230 6.76 -20.59 11.79
N THR A 231 7.38 -19.58 11.19
CA THR A 231 7.41 -18.22 11.74
C THR A 231 6.04 -17.55 11.64
N ALA A 232 5.35 -17.71 10.50
CA ALA A 232 4.03 -17.14 10.28
C ALA A 232 2.93 -17.91 11.04
N VAL A 233 3.06 -19.24 11.14
CA VAL A 233 2.09 -20.14 11.78
C VAL A 233 2.84 -21.18 12.63
N PRO A 234 3.19 -20.85 13.90
CA PRO A 234 4.01 -21.71 14.76
C PRO A 234 3.46 -23.12 15.03
N GLU A 235 2.13 -23.31 14.94
CA GLU A 235 1.48 -24.59 15.20
C GLU A 235 1.29 -25.46 13.95
N LEU A 236 1.76 -25.00 12.78
CA LEU A 236 1.62 -25.69 11.51
C LEU A 236 2.38 -27.03 11.50
N LYS A 237 1.73 -28.09 11.02
CA LYS A 237 2.38 -29.40 10.85
C LYS A 237 2.65 -29.66 9.38
N LEU A 238 3.92 -29.83 9.07
CA LEU A 238 4.40 -30.17 7.73
C LEU A 238 4.90 -31.61 7.72
N SER A 239 4.68 -32.32 6.62
CA SER A 239 5.27 -33.64 6.40
C SER A 239 6.79 -33.53 6.18
N ASP A 240 7.48 -34.67 6.18
CA ASP A 240 8.91 -34.72 5.85
C ASP A 240 9.22 -34.51 4.36
N GLN A 241 8.19 -34.55 3.49
CA GLN A 241 8.33 -34.41 2.05
C GLN A 241 7.84 -33.03 1.59
N PRO A 242 8.73 -32.14 1.10
CA PRO A 242 8.34 -30.79 0.67
C PRO A 242 7.24 -30.75 -0.40
N GLY A 243 7.18 -31.77 -1.26
CA GLY A 243 6.14 -31.91 -2.28
C GLY A 243 4.71 -31.99 -1.76
N ASP A 244 4.53 -32.36 -0.49
CA ASP A 244 3.19 -32.47 0.13
C ASP A 244 2.82 -31.23 0.96
N TRP A 245 3.71 -30.24 1.07
CA TRP A 245 3.47 -29.08 1.93
C TRP A 245 2.36 -28.16 1.42
N PHE A 246 2.10 -28.15 0.12
CA PHE A 246 1.21 -27.22 -0.55
C PHE A 246 0.18 -28.00 -1.37
N GLY A 247 -1.10 -27.80 -1.08
CA GLY A 247 -2.21 -28.39 -1.82
C GLY A 247 -2.88 -27.41 -2.78
N GLU A 248 -4.09 -27.76 -3.20
CA GLU A 248 -4.88 -26.94 -4.12
C GLU A 248 -5.22 -25.56 -3.52
N ALA A 249 -5.10 -24.52 -4.35
CA ALA A 249 -5.46 -23.16 -3.99
C ALA A 249 -6.85 -22.81 -4.52
N LYS A 250 -7.70 -22.25 -3.67
CA LYS A 250 -8.92 -21.55 -4.08
C LYS A 250 -8.55 -20.13 -4.48
N ARG A 251 -9.03 -19.71 -5.65
CA ARG A 251 -8.65 -18.43 -6.25
C ARG A 251 -9.86 -17.62 -6.67
N THR A 252 -9.69 -16.31 -6.74
CA THR A 252 -10.58 -15.43 -7.49
C THR A 252 -10.45 -15.68 -8.99
N ASP A 253 -11.40 -15.15 -9.76
CA ASP A 253 -11.36 -15.21 -11.23
C ASP A 253 -10.12 -14.51 -11.80
N PHE A 254 -9.50 -13.60 -11.05
CA PHE A 254 -8.32 -12.81 -11.45
C PHE A 254 -7.00 -13.34 -10.87
N GLY A 255 -7.06 -14.52 -10.23
CA GLY A 255 -5.89 -15.33 -9.87
C GLY A 255 -5.35 -15.12 -8.46
N THR A 256 -5.94 -14.23 -7.67
CA THR A 256 -5.60 -14.05 -6.25
C THR A 256 -5.94 -15.32 -5.48
N VAL A 257 -4.97 -15.85 -4.72
CA VAL A 257 -5.19 -16.96 -3.81
C VAL A 257 -6.03 -16.48 -2.64
N CYS A 258 -7.29 -16.94 -2.55
CA CYS A 258 -8.12 -16.69 -1.37
C CYS A 258 -7.64 -17.57 -0.23
N THR A 259 -7.55 -18.88 -0.47
CA THR A 259 -7.00 -19.85 0.47
C THR A 259 -6.20 -20.94 -0.23
N MET A 260 -5.28 -21.56 0.49
CA MET A 260 -4.48 -22.67 0.00
C MET A 260 -4.24 -23.67 1.14
N GLN A 261 -4.33 -24.96 0.85
CA GLN A 261 -3.93 -25.97 1.83
C GLN A 261 -2.41 -25.91 2.02
N VAL A 262 -1.97 -25.77 3.26
CA VAL A 262 -0.56 -25.81 3.65
C VAL A 262 -0.42 -26.74 4.84
N GLY A 263 0.31 -27.84 4.68
CA GLY A 263 0.40 -28.89 5.70
C GLY A 263 -0.98 -29.36 6.15
N ASP A 264 -1.26 -29.30 7.46
CA ASP A 264 -2.55 -29.65 8.05
C ASP A 264 -3.57 -28.50 8.14
N GLN A 265 -3.26 -27.31 7.62
CA GLN A 265 -4.12 -26.12 7.74
C GLN A 265 -4.49 -25.50 6.38
N SER A 266 -5.57 -24.70 6.37
CA SER A 266 -5.92 -23.84 5.24
C SER A 266 -5.51 -22.41 5.56
N LEU A 267 -4.56 -21.86 4.78
CA LEU A 267 -4.02 -20.52 5.00
C LEU A 267 -4.54 -19.56 3.92
N GLY A 268 -4.74 -18.29 4.31
CA GLY A 268 -5.11 -17.23 3.38
C GLY A 268 -3.94 -16.82 2.47
N GLY A 269 -4.22 -16.45 1.21
CA GLY A 269 -3.16 -16.02 0.30
C GLY A 269 -2.41 -14.77 0.76
N GLN A 270 -3.06 -13.86 1.49
CA GLN A 270 -2.41 -12.70 2.10
C GLN A 270 -1.42 -13.09 3.21
N THR A 271 -1.74 -14.14 3.99
CA THR A 271 -0.80 -14.70 4.97
C THR A 271 0.44 -15.26 4.29
N LEU A 272 0.27 -15.98 3.18
CA LEU A 272 1.39 -16.53 2.40
C LEU A 272 2.21 -15.44 1.71
N ARG A 273 1.53 -14.41 1.18
CA ARG A 273 2.18 -13.21 0.63
C ARG A 273 3.11 -12.58 1.66
N GLY A 274 2.60 -12.31 2.86
CA GLY A 274 3.40 -11.74 3.95
C GLY A 274 4.55 -12.65 4.40
N ALA A 275 4.29 -13.94 4.57
CA ALA A 275 5.30 -14.92 5.03
C ALA A 275 6.51 -15.02 4.08
N PHE A 276 6.25 -15.02 2.77
CA PHE A 276 7.29 -15.19 1.75
C PHE A 276 7.79 -13.87 1.15
N GLY A 277 7.24 -12.72 1.56
CA GLY A 277 7.61 -11.41 1.00
C GLY A 277 7.21 -11.28 -0.48
N LEU A 278 6.07 -11.86 -0.85
CA LEU A 278 5.56 -11.78 -2.21
C LEU A 278 4.93 -10.41 -2.47
N ARG A 279 4.95 -9.98 -3.72
CA ARG A 279 4.32 -8.71 -4.12
C ARG A 279 2.81 -8.73 -4.01
N SER A 280 2.18 -9.85 -4.34
CA SER A 280 0.74 -10.01 -4.26
C SER A 280 0.37 -11.41 -3.81
N ALA A 281 -0.90 -11.60 -3.47
CA ALA A 281 -1.48 -12.93 -3.25
C ALA A 281 -1.89 -13.61 -4.58
N ALA A 282 -1.69 -12.96 -5.74
CA ALA A 282 -1.90 -13.55 -7.05
C ALA A 282 -0.62 -14.24 -7.54
N PHE A 283 -0.36 -15.44 -6.99
CA PHE A 283 0.84 -16.21 -7.31
C PHE A 283 0.55 -17.65 -7.75
N THR A 284 1.43 -18.19 -8.58
CA THR A 284 1.55 -19.63 -8.86
C THR A 284 2.81 -20.18 -8.21
N LEU A 285 2.75 -21.41 -7.69
CA LEU A 285 3.84 -22.07 -7.02
C LEU A 285 4.32 -23.27 -7.84
N PHE A 286 5.63 -23.37 -8.02
CA PHE A 286 6.30 -24.51 -8.65
C PHE A 286 7.31 -25.11 -7.68
N LEU A 287 7.43 -26.43 -7.68
CA LEU A 287 8.48 -27.15 -6.96
C LEU A 287 9.37 -27.87 -7.98
N GLU A 288 10.65 -27.52 -7.98
CA GLU A 288 11.67 -28.18 -8.79
C GLU A 288 12.82 -28.63 -7.89
N GLY A 289 13.01 -29.95 -7.77
CA GLY A 289 13.97 -30.50 -6.82
C GLY A 289 13.60 -30.12 -5.38
N ASP A 290 14.45 -29.32 -4.75
CA ASP A 290 14.28 -28.84 -3.37
C ASP A 290 14.01 -27.32 -3.30
N SER A 291 13.58 -26.73 -4.41
CA SER A 291 13.33 -25.29 -4.53
C SER A 291 11.89 -24.99 -4.91
N PHE A 292 11.28 -24.08 -4.16
CA PHE A 292 9.96 -23.53 -4.39
C PHE A 292 10.10 -22.19 -5.11
N THR A 293 9.50 -22.06 -6.28
CA THR A 293 9.44 -20.82 -7.04
C THR A 293 8.02 -20.28 -7.03
N PHE A 294 7.85 -19.12 -6.40
CA PHE A 294 6.63 -18.33 -6.43
C PHE A 294 6.70 -17.33 -7.57
N VAL A 295 5.78 -17.42 -8.51
CA VAL A 295 5.61 -16.45 -9.59
C VAL A 295 4.40 -15.60 -9.28
N THR A 296 4.62 -14.32 -9.00
CA THR A 296 3.59 -13.34 -8.65
C THR A 296 3.20 -12.48 -9.85
N LYS A 297 1.95 -12.01 -9.86
CA LYS A 297 1.44 -10.98 -10.78
C LYS A 297 0.86 -9.81 -9.99
N GLY A 298 1.08 -8.59 -10.45
CA GLY A 298 0.65 -7.39 -9.74
C GLY A 298 1.44 -7.15 -8.44
N TYR A 299 1.06 -6.10 -7.72
CA TYR A 299 1.70 -5.68 -6.48
C TYR A 299 0.69 -4.96 -5.59
N GLY A 300 0.45 -5.53 -4.41
CA GLY A 300 -0.49 -5.03 -3.41
C GLY A 300 -1.63 -6.02 -3.18
N HIS A 301 -2.66 -5.55 -2.48
CA HIS A 301 -3.89 -6.31 -2.24
C HIS A 301 -4.85 -6.35 -3.45
N CYS A 302 -4.59 -5.58 -4.50
CA CYS A 302 -5.34 -5.53 -5.76
C CYS A 302 -6.78 -4.99 -5.69
N VAL A 303 -7.23 -4.48 -4.55
CA VAL A 303 -8.59 -3.92 -4.37
C VAL A 303 -8.57 -2.40 -4.57
N GLY A 304 -9.63 -1.83 -5.17
CA GLY A 304 -9.76 -0.39 -5.40
C GLY A 304 -8.79 0.14 -6.45
N MET A 305 -8.21 1.32 -6.25
CA MET A 305 -7.43 2.01 -7.30
C MET A 305 -6.05 1.39 -7.54
N SER A 306 -5.76 1.02 -8.79
CA SER A 306 -4.38 0.70 -9.22
C SER A 306 -3.61 1.99 -9.52
N GLN A 307 -2.44 2.18 -8.91
CA GLN A 307 -1.63 3.38 -9.09
C GLN A 307 -1.03 3.46 -10.51
N TYR A 308 -0.52 2.35 -11.04
CA TYR A 308 -0.02 2.33 -12.42
C TYR A 308 -1.15 2.43 -13.44
N GLY A 309 -2.30 1.82 -13.16
CA GLY A 309 -3.48 1.95 -14.00
C GLY A 309 -4.02 3.38 -14.01
N ALA A 310 -4.09 4.06 -12.85
CA ALA A 310 -4.39 5.48 -12.76
C ALA A 310 -3.39 6.35 -13.55
N ASN A 311 -2.09 6.02 -13.47
CA ASN A 311 -1.06 6.70 -14.24
C ASN A 311 -1.23 6.52 -15.76
N ALA A 312 -1.59 5.32 -16.21
CA ALA A 312 -1.86 5.05 -17.62
C ALA A 312 -3.11 5.80 -18.11
N MET A 313 -4.21 5.76 -17.33
CA MET A 313 -5.42 6.52 -17.64
C MET A 313 -5.14 8.02 -17.75
N ALA A 314 -4.34 8.57 -16.83
CA ALA A 314 -3.91 9.97 -16.87
C ALA A 314 -3.05 10.28 -18.11
N ALA A 315 -2.12 9.41 -18.48
CA ALA A 315 -1.30 9.55 -19.67
C ALA A 315 -2.13 9.51 -20.97
N GLU A 316 -3.27 8.83 -20.94
CA GLU A 316 -4.26 8.77 -22.03
C GLU A 316 -5.26 9.95 -22.02
N GLY A 317 -5.14 10.86 -21.04
CA GLY A 317 -5.92 12.10 -20.96
C GLY A 317 -7.13 12.07 -20.04
N SER A 318 -7.30 11.01 -19.24
CA SER A 318 -8.35 10.96 -18.20
C SER A 318 -8.06 11.97 -17.09
N SER A 319 -9.09 12.63 -16.58
CA SER A 319 -8.97 13.47 -15.39
C SER A 319 -8.92 12.62 -14.10
N TYR A 320 -8.48 13.21 -12.99
CA TYR A 320 -8.52 12.53 -11.69
C TYR A 320 -9.94 12.07 -11.31
N ALA A 321 -10.97 12.84 -11.69
CA ALA A 321 -12.36 12.48 -11.44
C ALA A 321 -12.77 11.23 -12.25
N ASP A 322 -12.34 11.13 -13.52
CA ASP A 322 -12.60 9.94 -14.35
C ASP A 322 -11.88 8.70 -13.78
N ILE A 323 -10.63 8.88 -13.32
CA ILE A 323 -9.84 7.82 -12.68
C ILE A 323 -10.55 7.31 -11.42
N LEU A 324 -10.96 8.21 -10.53
CA LEU A 324 -11.65 7.84 -9.29
C LEU A 324 -13.01 7.18 -9.57
N ALA A 325 -13.80 7.72 -10.52
CA ALA A 325 -15.09 7.14 -10.90
C ALA A 325 -14.94 5.74 -11.50
N HIS A 326 -13.84 5.46 -12.21
CA HIS A 326 -13.53 4.14 -12.73
C HIS A 326 -13.21 3.14 -11.62
N TYR A 327 -12.29 3.48 -10.70
CA TYR A 327 -11.85 2.56 -9.65
C TYR A 327 -12.80 2.42 -8.45
N TYR A 328 -13.68 3.41 -8.26
CA TYR A 328 -14.66 3.44 -7.18
C TYR A 328 -16.07 3.73 -7.73
N PRO A 329 -16.67 2.78 -8.47
CA PRO A 329 -17.94 3.02 -9.15
C PRO A 329 -19.06 3.35 -8.16
N GLY A 330 -19.90 4.31 -8.53
CA GLY A 330 -21.03 4.78 -7.73
C GLY A 330 -20.68 5.73 -6.59
N THR A 331 -19.42 6.17 -6.50
CA THR A 331 -18.98 7.19 -5.55
C THR A 331 -19.04 8.60 -6.16
N GLU A 332 -19.03 9.61 -5.30
CA GLU A 332 -19.14 11.02 -5.67
C GLU A 332 -18.03 11.84 -5.00
N LEU A 333 -17.40 12.74 -5.77
CA LEU A 333 -16.54 13.77 -5.20
C LEU A 333 -17.40 14.78 -4.43
N LYS A 334 -16.99 15.08 -3.20
CA LYS A 334 -17.65 16.06 -2.33
C LYS A 334 -16.64 17.00 -1.69
N ASP A 335 -17.07 18.25 -1.51
CA ASP A 335 -16.34 19.19 -0.69
C ASP A 335 -16.38 18.70 0.77
N CYS A 336 -15.21 18.51 1.37
CA CYS A 336 -15.08 17.99 2.73
C CYS A 336 -15.54 18.98 3.82
N ARG A 337 -15.80 20.24 3.47
CA ARG A 337 -16.31 21.28 4.38
C ARG A 337 -17.83 21.33 4.42
N ALA A 338 -18.50 20.61 3.52
CA ALA A 338 -19.96 20.59 3.37
C ALA A 338 -20.63 19.58 4.33
#